data_AF-A0A7S3LZZ1-F1
#
_entry.id   AF-A0A7S3LZZ1-F1
#
_cell.length_a   1.000
_cell.length_b   1.000
_cell.length_c   1.000
_cell.angle_alpha   90.00
_cell.angle_beta   90.00
_cell.angle_gamma   90.00
#
_symmetry.space_group_name_H-M   'P 1'
#
loop_
_entity.id
_entity.type
_entity.pdbx_description
1 polymer ?
#
loop_
_entity_poly.entity_id
_entity_poly.type
_entity_poly.pdbx_seq_one_letter_code
_entity_poly.pdbx_strand_id
1 'polypeptide(L)'
;MTVHDKGKRQAEELDASLSVLTPSEVIREMKEKYDNDPGNNEVRFQYACALSKSGGIHAETDKREAISHFDFLVQNGVFVRDSLFNLALTEYFLADYEFARVHCEDLYRQDPDNKQVKQLFAAISYKHQRMLDLEKKDRDTTIGVAVGVGLTIAAVGLGFLLTGGKKK
;
A
#
# COMPACT_ATOMS: atom_id res chain seq x y z
N MET A 1 -16.32 -22.65 -6.05
CA MET A 1 -15.78 -21.48 -5.33
C MET A 1 -15.29 -20.51 -6.37
N THR A 2 -15.81 -19.27 -6.39
CA THR A 2 -15.44 -18.29 -7.43
C THR A 2 -14.06 -17.70 -7.15
N VAL A 3 -13.39 -17.15 -8.17
CA VAL A 3 -12.08 -16.48 -8.02
C VAL A 3 -12.17 -15.34 -6.99
N HIS A 4 -13.31 -14.65 -6.97
CA HIS A 4 -13.65 -13.60 -6.02
C HIS A 4 -13.69 -14.09 -4.56
N ASP A 5 -14.31 -15.25 -4.29
CA ASP A 5 -14.37 -15.84 -2.93
C ASP A 5 -12.99 -16.23 -2.41
N LYS A 6 -12.09 -16.66 -3.30
CA LYS A 6 -10.72 -17.06 -2.94
C LYS A 6 -9.87 -15.85 -2.56
N GLY A 7 -9.89 -14.78 -3.36
CA GLY A 7 -9.14 -13.56 -3.07
C GLY A 7 -9.55 -12.90 -1.76
N LYS A 8 -10.86 -12.85 -1.48
CA LYS A 8 -11.39 -12.36 -0.21
C LYS A 8 -10.86 -13.12 1.00
N ARG A 9 -10.90 -14.46 0.98
CA ARG A 9 -10.39 -15.29 2.08
C ARG A 9 -8.89 -15.08 2.30
N GLN A 10 -8.11 -15.00 1.22
CA GLN A 10 -6.68 -14.75 1.34
C GLN A 10 -6.37 -13.37 1.92
N ALA A 11 -7.15 -12.35 1.58
CA ALA A 11 -7.04 -11.03 2.19
C ALA A 11 -7.39 -11.07 3.69
N GLU A 12 -8.46 -11.76 4.07
CA GLU A 12 -8.86 -11.93 5.47
C GLU A 12 -7.81 -12.71 6.28
N GLU A 13 -7.23 -13.76 5.70
CA GLU A 13 -6.13 -14.54 6.30
C GLU A 13 -4.88 -13.68 6.50
N LEU A 14 -4.50 -12.88 5.49
CA LEU A 14 -3.36 -11.96 5.59
C LEU A 14 -3.59 -10.88 6.63
N ASP A 15 -4.76 -10.24 6.60
CA ASP A 15 -5.17 -9.22 7.59
C ASP A 15 -5.16 -9.79 9.02
N ALA A 16 -5.54 -11.06 9.20
CA ALA A 16 -5.48 -11.73 10.51
C ALA A 16 -4.05 -12.05 10.95
N SER A 17 -3.20 -12.53 10.03
CA SER A 17 -1.77 -12.78 10.33
C SER A 17 -0.99 -11.51 10.66
N LEU A 18 -1.51 -10.34 10.26
CA LEU A 18 -0.96 -9.03 10.55
C LEU A 18 -1.00 -8.64 12.05
N SER A 19 -1.72 -9.38 12.88
CA SER A 19 -1.74 -9.13 14.33
C SER A 19 -0.39 -9.40 15.02
N VAL A 20 0.56 -10.07 14.33
CA VAL A 20 1.89 -10.36 14.87
C VAL A 20 2.83 -9.20 14.55
N LEU A 21 2.85 -8.22 15.46
CA LEU A 21 3.69 -7.03 15.38
C LEU A 21 5.07 -7.27 15.98
N THR A 22 6.09 -6.65 15.38
CA THR A 22 7.44 -6.66 15.94
C THR A 22 7.50 -5.74 17.16
N PRO A 23 7.99 -6.20 18.33
CA PRO A 23 8.18 -5.34 19.49
C PRO A 23 9.14 -4.18 19.20
N SER A 24 8.88 -3.00 19.76
CA SER A 24 9.71 -1.80 19.57
C SER A 24 11.18 -2.01 19.95
N GLU A 25 11.44 -2.84 20.97
CA GLU A 25 12.79 -3.17 21.40
C GLU A 25 13.58 -3.91 20.32
N VAL A 26 12.94 -4.83 19.59
CA VAL A 26 13.58 -5.55 18.48
C VAL A 26 13.91 -4.59 17.34
N ILE A 27 13.01 -3.63 17.05
CA ILE A 27 13.28 -2.60 16.04
C ILE A 27 14.49 -1.74 16.46
N ARG A 28 14.58 -1.36 17.73
CA ARG A 28 15.69 -0.59 18.29
C ARG A 28 17.02 -1.34 18.18
N GLU A 29 17.05 -2.62 18.55
CA GLU A 29 18.23 -3.47 18.42
C GLU A 29 18.68 -3.64 16.96
N MET A 30 17.74 -3.86 16.04
CA MET A 30 18.07 -4.00 14.62
C MET A 30 18.57 -2.69 14.02
N LYS A 31 18.00 -1.56 14.45
CA LYS A 31 18.49 -0.24 14.07
C LYS A 31 19.93 -0.04 14.52
N GLU A 32 20.26 -0.35 15.77
CA GLU A 32 21.62 -0.21 16.30
C GLU A 32 22.61 -1.07 15.52
N LYS A 33 22.25 -2.30 15.17
CA LYS A 33 23.08 -3.16 14.31
C LYS A 33 23.30 -2.54 12.93
N TYR A 34 22.25 -2.01 12.31
CA TYR A 34 22.34 -1.36 11.01
C TYR A 34 23.19 -0.09 11.05
N ASP A 35 23.03 0.75 12.07
CA ASP A 35 23.79 1.99 12.22
C ASP A 35 25.30 1.71 12.44
N ASN A 36 25.65 0.57 13.06
CA ASN A 36 27.03 0.13 13.22
C ASN A 36 27.67 -0.46 11.95
N ASP A 37 26.86 -1.03 11.04
CA ASP A 37 27.33 -1.65 9.80
C ASP A 37 26.34 -1.44 8.63
N PRO A 38 26.20 -0.20 8.11
CA PRO A 38 25.19 0.13 7.11
C PRO A 38 25.47 -0.48 5.72
N GLY A 39 26.69 -0.97 5.50
CA GLY A 39 27.09 -1.67 4.28
C GLY A 39 26.67 -3.15 4.25
N ASN A 40 26.22 -3.69 5.38
CA ASN A 40 25.82 -5.08 5.49
C ASN A 40 24.35 -5.27 5.08
N ASN A 41 24.16 -5.85 3.91
CA ASN A 41 22.84 -6.05 3.32
C ASN A 41 21.96 -7.03 4.09
N GLU A 42 22.55 -8.00 4.80
CA GLU A 42 21.79 -8.91 5.67
C GLU A 42 21.19 -8.14 6.85
N VAL A 43 21.99 -7.29 7.51
CA VAL A 43 21.53 -6.45 8.62
C VAL A 43 20.48 -5.45 8.15
N ARG A 44 20.69 -4.82 6.98
CA ARG A 44 19.70 -3.96 6.33
C ARG A 44 18.37 -4.69 6.09
N PHE A 45 18.43 -5.90 5.54
CA PHE A 45 17.24 -6.70 5.26
C PHE A 45 16.48 -7.06 6.55
N GLN A 46 17.19 -7.53 7.58
CA GLN A 46 16.60 -7.84 8.88
C GLN A 46 15.94 -6.61 9.53
N TYR A 47 16.59 -5.45 9.45
CA TYR A 47 16.04 -4.20 9.94
C TYR A 47 14.77 -3.79 9.19
N ALA A 48 14.78 -3.86 7.85
CA ALA A 48 13.60 -3.59 7.03
C ALA A 48 12.44 -4.55 7.35
N CYS A 49 12.70 -5.84 7.57
CA CYS A 49 11.69 -6.80 8.01
C CYS A 49 11.09 -6.42 9.37
N ALA A 50 11.90 -5.98 10.33
CA ALA A 50 11.42 -5.54 11.64
C ALA A 50 10.50 -4.31 11.50
N LEU A 51 10.93 -3.30 10.74
CA LEU A 51 10.18 -2.08 10.44
C LEU A 51 8.86 -2.36 9.71
N SER A 52 8.84 -3.26 8.72
CA SER A 52 7.61 -3.59 7.97
C SER A 52 6.46 -4.07 8.87
N LYS A 53 6.80 -4.72 9.98
CA LYS A 53 5.88 -5.28 10.97
C LYS A 53 5.75 -4.43 12.23
N SER A 54 6.21 -3.17 12.19
CA SER A 54 6.02 -2.22 13.27
C SER A 54 4.54 -1.96 13.58
N GLY A 55 4.25 -1.56 14.81
CA GLY A 55 2.92 -1.18 15.25
C GLY A 55 2.90 0.17 15.95
N GLY A 56 1.72 0.61 16.38
CA GLY A 56 1.56 1.85 17.14
C GLY A 56 1.66 3.11 16.28
N ILE A 57 2.00 4.23 16.93
CA ILE A 57 1.94 5.57 16.31
C ILE A 57 2.96 5.81 15.19
N HIS A 58 4.04 5.04 15.16
CA HIS A 58 5.11 5.14 14.16
C HIS A 58 4.97 4.10 13.04
N ALA A 59 3.90 3.30 13.05
CA ALA A 59 3.78 2.17 12.13
C ALA A 59 3.88 2.56 10.66
N GLU A 60 3.26 3.69 10.29
CA GLU A 60 3.29 4.19 8.91
C GLU A 60 4.69 4.67 8.50
N THR A 61 5.36 5.44 9.36
CA THR A 61 6.72 5.97 9.08
C THR A 61 7.72 4.83 8.95
N ASP A 62 7.67 3.87 9.86
CA ASP A 62 8.55 2.70 9.86
C ASP A 62 8.36 1.86 8.59
N LYS A 63 7.10 1.67 8.14
CA LYS A 63 6.82 0.91 6.90
C LYS A 63 7.35 1.62 5.65
N ARG A 64 7.26 2.95 5.59
CA ARG A 64 7.86 3.72 4.49
C ARG A 64 9.38 3.64 4.47
N GLU A 65 10.00 3.60 5.65
CA GLU A 65 11.45 3.35 5.76
C GLU A 65 11.81 1.93 5.33
N ALA A 66 11.02 0.93 5.73
CA ALA A 66 11.19 -0.45 5.28
C ALA A 66 11.16 -0.58 3.75
N ILE A 67 10.19 0.08 3.09
CA ILE A 67 10.09 0.14 1.62
C ILE A 67 11.40 0.67 1.02
N SER A 68 11.95 1.76 1.57
CA SER A 68 13.20 2.35 1.08
C SER A 68 14.38 1.39 1.18
N HIS A 69 14.46 0.60 2.26
CA HIS A 69 15.50 -0.42 2.42
C HIS A 69 15.31 -1.61 1.47
N PHE A 70 14.08 -2.10 1.28
CA PHE A 70 13.82 -3.19 0.34
C PHE A 70 14.07 -2.78 -1.10
N ASP A 71 13.65 -1.58 -1.51
CA ASP A 71 13.92 -1.05 -2.85
C ASP A 71 15.43 -0.93 -3.11
N PHE A 72 16.20 -0.43 -2.14
CA PHE A 72 17.66 -0.44 -2.22
C PHE A 72 18.22 -1.86 -2.47
N LEU A 73 17.72 -2.87 -1.75
CA LEU A 73 18.17 -4.25 -1.91
C LEU A 73 17.84 -4.82 -3.29
N VAL A 74 16.63 -4.54 -3.80
CA VAL A 74 16.20 -4.93 -5.15
C VAL A 74 17.09 -4.29 -6.22
N GLN A 75 17.32 -2.98 -6.14
CA GLN A 75 18.13 -2.24 -7.11
C GLN A 75 19.60 -2.70 -7.13
N ASN A 76 20.12 -3.15 -5.99
CA ASN A 76 21.48 -3.69 -5.89
C ASN A 76 21.57 -5.19 -6.20
N GLY A 77 20.45 -5.85 -6.53
CA GLY A 77 20.44 -7.27 -6.88
C GLY A 77 20.65 -8.22 -5.68
N VAL A 78 20.39 -7.76 -4.45
CA VAL A 78 20.61 -8.52 -3.22
C VAL A 78 19.27 -8.84 -2.55
N PHE A 79 19.06 -10.09 -2.14
CA PHE A 79 17.77 -10.56 -1.59
C PHE A 79 16.54 -10.22 -2.46
N VAL A 80 16.71 -10.09 -3.78
CA VAL A 80 15.70 -9.50 -4.69
C VAL A 80 14.31 -10.11 -4.50
N ARG A 81 14.22 -11.44 -4.50
CA ARG A 81 12.95 -12.17 -4.36
C ARG A 81 12.27 -11.88 -3.02
N ASP A 82 13.02 -11.95 -1.93
CA ASP A 82 12.47 -11.77 -0.58
C ASP A 82 12.13 -10.29 -0.34
N SER A 83 12.95 -9.37 -0.85
CA SER A 83 12.69 -7.92 -0.81
C SER A 83 11.45 -7.54 -1.62
N LEU A 84 11.25 -8.09 -2.83
CA LEU A 84 10.03 -7.88 -3.63
C LEU A 84 8.78 -8.40 -2.91
N PHE A 85 8.87 -9.58 -2.27
CA PHE A 85 7.77 -10.12 -1.48
C PHE A 85 7.43 -9.19 -0.31
N ASN A 86 8.44 -8.73 0.43
CA ASN A 86 8.23 -7.84 1.57
C ASN A 86 7.80 -6.43 1.13
N LEU A 87 8.21 -5.92 -0.04
CA LEU A 87 7.71 -4.67 -0.63
C LEU A 87 6.21 -4.75 -0.84
N ALA A 88 5.76 -5.72 -1.64
CA ALA A 88 4.34 -5.90 -1.95
C ALA A 88 3.50 -6.08 -0.68
N LEU A 89 4.04 -6.81 0.30
CA LEU A 89 3.37 -7.02 1.58
C LEU A 89 3.30 -5.73 2.43
N THR A 90 4.38 -4.94 2.46
CA THR A 90 4.44 -3.69 3.22
C THR A 90 3.52 -2.62 2.62
N GLU A 91 3.49 -2.51 1.29
CA GLU A 91 2.59 -1.62 0.56
C GLU A 91 1.13 -2.02 0.74
N TYR A 92 0.84 -3.34 0.74
CA TYR A 92 -0.48 -3.86 1.10
C TYR A 92 -0.90 -3.39 2.50
N PHE A 93 0.00 -3.36 3.47
CA PHE A 93 -0.28 -2.87 4.83
C PHE A 93 -0.50 -1.35 4.91
N LEU A 94 0.12 -0.59 4.00
CA LEU A 94 -0.14 0.84 3.84
C LEU A 94 -1.42 1.13 3.03
N ALA A 95 -2.18 0.09 2.66
CA ALA A 95 -3.30 0.16 1.73
C ALA A 95 -2.94 0.73 0.35
N ASP A 96 -1.66 0.70 0.00
CA ASP A 96 -1.16 1.10 -1.31
C ASP A 96 -1.22 -0.07 -2.29
N TYR A 97 -2.44 -0.47 -2.63
CA TYR A 97 -2.68 -1.68 -3.39
C TYR A 97 -2.23 -1.59 -4.86
N GLU A 98 -2.04 -0.37 -5.39
CA GLU A 98 -1.52 -0.20 -6.75
C GLU A 98 -0.05 -0.59 -6.82
N PHE A 99 0.79 0.01 -5.97
CA PHE A 99 2.21 -0.33 -5.92
C PHE A 99 2.43 -1.78 -5.48
N ALA A 100 1.67 -2.24 -4.48
CA ALA A 100 1.71 -3.64 -4.04
C ALA A 100 1.47 -4.61 -5.19
N ARG A 101 0.53 -4.29 -6.09
CA ARG A 101 0.22 -5.14 -7.25
C ARG A 101 1.38 -5.18 -8.22
N VAL A 102 1.99 -4.03 -8.54
CA VAL A 102 3.13 -3.95 -9.48
C VAL A 102 4.29 -4.83 -8.99
N HIS A 103 4.72 -4.67 -7.74
CA HIS A 103 5.81 -5.47 -7.19
C HIS A 103 5.46 -6.97 -7.07
N CYS A 104 4.21 -7.29 -6.73
CA CYS A 104 3.77 -8.68 -6.66
C CYS A 104 3.68 -9.34 -8.04
N GLU A 105 3.31 -8.60 -9.10
CA GLU A 105 3.32 -9.11 -10.48
C GLU A 105 4.72 -9.43 -10.96
N ASP A 106 5.69 -8.57 -10.66
CA ASP A 106 7.09 -8.83 -11.00
C ASP A 106 7.63 -10.07 -10.29
N LEU A 107 7.27 -10.25 -9.02
CA LEU A 107 7.60 -11.46 -8.27
C LEU A 107 6.89 -12.70 -8.83
N TYR A 108 5.62 -12.58 -9.23
CA TYR A 108 4.84 -13.67 -9.82
C TYR A 108 5.41 -14.14 -11.16
N ARG A 109 5.91 -13.20 -11.99
CA ARG A 109 6.59 -13.54 -13.24
C ARG A 109 7.87 -14.35 -13.01
N GLN A 110 8.57 -14.09 -11.89
CA GLN A 110 9.80 -14.78 -11.53
C GLN A 110 9.55 -16.15 -10.88
N ASP A 111 8.55 -16.26 -10.01
CA ASP A 111 8.19 -17.49 -9.31
C ASP A 111 6.68 -17.78 -9.40
N PRO A 112 6.19 -18.21 -10.57
CA PRO A 112 4.77 -18.42 -10.82
C PRO A 112 4.21 -19.63 -10.10
N ASP A 113 5.03 -20.48 -9.45
CA ASP A 113 4.58 -21.66 -8.74
C ASP A 113 4.55 -21.53 -7.22
N ASN A 114 5.14 -20.44 -6.69
CA ASN A 114 5.09 -20.15 -5.29
C ASN A 114 3.66 -19.87 -4.80
N LYS A 115 3.21 -20.72 -3.87
CA LYS A 115 1.89 -20.61 -3.24
C LYS A 115 1.71 -19.30 -2.48
N GLN A 116 2.73 -18.83 -1.77
CA GLN A 116 2.66 -17.59 -1.00
C GLN A 116 2.49 -16.38 -1.91
N VAL A 117 3.21 -16.34 -3.05
CA VAL A 117 3.09 -15.26 -4.04
C VAL A 117 1.70 -15.27 -4.68
N LYS A 118 1.17 -16.46 -5.04
CA LYS A 118 -0.22 -16.63 -5.51
C LYS A 118 -1.25 -16.09 -4.53
N GLN A 119 -1.05 -16.38 -3.24
CA GLN A 119 -1.95 -15.96 -2.17
C GLN A 119 -1.93 -14.44 -1.98
N LEU A 120 -0.73 -13.86 -1.90
CA LEU A 120 -0.53 -12.42 -1.80
C LEU A 120 -1.12 -11.68 -2.99
N PHE A 121 -0.84 -12.14 -4.21
CA PHE A 121 -1.37 -11.54 -5.44
C PHE A 121 -2.91 -11.56 -5.47
N ALA A 122 -3.53 -12.66 -5.06
CA ALA A 122 -4.98 -12.78 -5.00
C ALA A 122 -5.61 -11.82 -3.97
N ALA A 123 -4.96 -11.64 -2.82
CA ALA A 123 -5.41 -10.70 -1.79
C ALA A 123 -5.28 -9.23 -2.23
N ILE A 124 -4.13 -8.86 -2.79
CA ILE A 124 -3.88 -7.52 -3.33
C ILE A 124 -4.90 -7.21 -4.43
N SER A 125 -5.07 -8.12 -5.40
CA SER A 125 -6.01 -7.93 -6.52
C SER A 125 -7.44 -7.69 -6.02
N TYR A 126 -7.86 -8.46 -5.00
CA TYR A 126 -9.18 -8.30 -4.40
C TYR A 126 -9.36 -6.92 -3.71
N LYS A 127 -8.39 -6.49 -2.90
CA LYS A 127 -8.44 -5.19 -2.20
C LYS A 127 -8.35 -4.02 -3.18
N HIS A 128 -7.48 -4.13 -4.18
CA HIS A 128 -7.34 -3.15 -5.25
C HIS A 128 -8.64 -2.96 -6.03
N GLN A 129 -9.27 -4.05 -6.47
CA GLN A 129 -10.56 -3.99 -7.17
C GLN A 129 -11.65 -3.37 -6.30
N ARG A 130 -11.72 -3.75 -5.03
CA ARG A 130 -12.69 -3.18 -4.08
C ARG A 130 -12.47 -1.68 -3.85
N MET A 131 -11.22 -1.22 -3.81
CA MET A 131 -10.87 0.20 -3.72
C MET A 131 -11.40 0.96 -4.95
N LEU A 132 -11.13 0.46 -6.17
CA LEU A 132 -11.62 1.07 -7.41
C LEU A 132 -13.15 1.13 -7.49
N ASP A 133 -13.83 0.08 -6.99
CA ASP A 133 -15.30 0.04 -6.99
C ASP A 133 -15.91 1.05 -6.00
N LEU A 134 -15.26 1.29 -4.86
CA LEU A 134 -15.64 2.34 -3.91
C LEU A 134 -15.44 3.73 -4.52
N GLU A 135 -14.32 3.99 -5.16
CA GLU A 135 -14.05 5.27 -5.83
C GLU A 135 -15.03 5.58 -6.97
N LYS A 136 -15.45 4.56 -7.73
CA LYS A 136 -16.51 4.72 -8.75
C LYS A 136 -17.84 5.06 -8.11
N LYS A 137 -18.21 4.33 -7.04
CA LYS A 137 -19.46 4.57 -6.32
C LYS A 137 -19.52 5.97 -5.71
N ASP A 138 -18.41 6.48 -5.17
CA ASP A 138 -18.36 7.85 -4.63
C ASP A 138 -18.52 8.90 -5.73
N ARG A 139 -17.93 8.68 -6.91
CA ARG A 139 -18.14 9.54 -8.08
C ARG A 139 -19.58 9.53 -8.57
N ASP A 140 -20.21 8.35 -8.64
CA ASP A 140 -21.60 8.22 -9.05
C ASP A 140 -22.57 8.76 -7.98
N THR A 141 -22.23 8.65 -6.70
CA THR A 141 -23.02 9.18 -5.57
C THR A 141 -22.89 10.70 -5.46
N THR A 142 -21.73 11.27 -5.83
CA THR A 142 -21.49 12.73 -5.84
C THR A 142 -22.35 13.47 -6.88
N ILE A 143 -22.89 12.77 -7.88
CA ILE A 143 -23.77 13.36 -8.90
C ILE A 143 -25.27 13.27 -8.48
N GLY A 144 -25.60 12.60 -7.37
CA GLY A 144 -26.98 12.21 -7.05
C GLY A 144 -27.58 12.68 -5.73
N VAL A 145 -26.93 13.55 -4.95
CA VAL A 145 -27.49 14.07 -3.68
C VAL A 145 -27.57 15.59 -3.69
N ALA A 146 -28.43 16.13 -4.56
CA ALA A 146 -29.13 17.37 -4.29
C ALA A 146 -30.42 17.05 -3.52
N VAL A 147 -30.30 16.56 -2.29
CA VAL A 147 -31.45 16.45 -1.39
C VAL A 147 -31.72 17.84 -0.84
N GLY A 148 -32.66 18.53 -1.50
CA GLY A 148 -33.20 19.79 -1.03
C GLY A 148 -33.92 19.62 0.30
N VAL A 149 -33.28 20.05 1.38
CA VAL A 149 -33.91 20.71 2.53
C VAL A 149 -32.92 21.80 2.98
N GLY A 150 -33.44 23.03 3.10
CA GLY A 150 -32.68 24.27 2.96
C GLY A 150 -31.44 24.46 3.84
N LEU A 151 -30.36 24.92 3.21
CA LEU A 151 -29.41 25.88 3.76
C LEU A 151 -28.63 26.52 2.60
N THR A 152 -28.97 27.76 2.28
CA THR A 152 -28.22 28.67 1.40
C THR A 152 -26.90 29.07 2.07
N ILE A 153 -25.79 29.07 1.30
CA ILE A 153 -24.66 30.05 1.23
C ILE A 153 -23.63 29.41 0.27
N ALA A 154 -23.66 29.74 -1.02
CA ALA A 154 -22.89 30.79 -1.70
C ALA A 154 -21.45 30.36 -2.12
N ALA A 155 -21.38 29.95 -3.38
CA ALA A 155 -20.29 30.11 -4.36
C ALA A 155 -18.84 30.29 -3.86
N VAL A 156 -18.00 29.28 -4.15
CA VAL A 156 -16.60 29.51 -4.50
C VAL A 156 -16.39 28.98 -5.92
N GLY A 157 -16.84 29.77 -6.89
CA GLY A 157 -16.42 29.62 -8.27
C GLY A 157 -15.08 30.33 -8.44
N LEU A 158 -14.02 29.55 -8.68
CA LEU A 158 -12.78 30.06 -9.25
C LEU A 158 -13.09 30.70 -10.60
N GLY A 159 -12.79 31.99 -10.71
CA GLY A 159 -13.22 32.85 -11.79
C GLY A 159 -12.39 32.76 -13.07
N PHE A 160 -12.95 33.36 -14.10
CA PHE A 160 -12.35 34.01 -15.28
C PHE A 160 -13.53 34.36 -16.21
N LEU A 161 -13.62 35.44 -16.97
CA LEU A 161 -13.02 36.77 -17.00
C LEU A 161 -13.82 37.51 -18.10
N LEU A 162 -13.94 38.83 -17.93
CA LEU A 162 -14.37 39.88 -18.85
C LEU A 162 -14.49 39.54 -20.35
N THR A 163 -15.64 39.89 -20.95
CA THR A 163 -15.82 40.64 -22.22
C THR A 163 -17.35 40.74 -22.46
N GLY A 164 -18.03 41.88 -22.57
CA GLY A 164 -17.68 43.11 -23.26
C GLY A 164 -18.32 43.11 -24.65
N GLY A 165 -19.52 43.71 -24.83
CA GLY A 165 -19.93 44.23 -26.14
C GLY A 165 -21.39 44.08 -26.61
N LYS A 166 -22.10 45.22 -26.55
CA LYS A 166 -22.92 45.88 -27.61
C LYS A 166 -24.36 45.44 -27.98
N LYS A 167 -25.20 46.50 -28.01
CA LYS A 167 -26.38 46.82 -28.85
C LYS A 167 -27.69 46.10 -28.47
N LYS A 168 -28.85 46.75 -28.38
CA LYS A 168 -29.41 47.90 -29.13
C LYS A 168 -30.15 48.84 -28.19
#